data_AF-A0A4U6UBK5-F1
#
_entry.id   AF-A0A4U6UBK5-F1
#
_cell.length_a   1.000
_cell.length_b   1.000
_cell.length_c   1.000
_cell.angle_alpha   90.00
_cell.angle_beta   90.00
_cell.angle_gamma   90.00
#
_symmetry.space_group_name_H-M   'P 1'
#
loop_
_entity.id
_entity.type
_entity.pdbx_description
1 polymer ?
#
loop_
_entity_poly.entity_id
_entity_poly.type
_entity_poly.pdbx_seq_one_letter_code
_entity_poly.pdbx_strand_id
1 'polypeptide(L)'
;MEVPINSAQSGAHFPVQHQSLSLDIKGNKTDIVISKYEDTFLVIVTQIGCMGTILAAKKDESVFLDPTYNVSVLFGKRDEPLLLACARQLIEHIREH
;
A
#
# COMPACT_ATOMS: atom_id res chain seq x y z
N MET A 1 -24.85 41.65 -8.01
CA MET A 1 -23.41 41.67 -7.68
C MET A 1 -23.07 40.26 -7.26
N GLU A 2 -22.65 39.44 -8.22
CA GLU A 2 -22.36 38.03 -7.97
C GLU A 2 -20.97 37.94 -7.34
N VAL A 3 -20.93 37.49 -6.09
CA VAL A 3 -19.68 37.24 -5.38
C VAL A 3 -19.14 35.92 -5.92
N PRO A 4 -17.93 35.88 -6.51
CA PRO A 4 -17.37 34.64 -7.00
C PRO A 4 -17.09 33.75 -5.78
N ILE A 5 -17.68 32.55 -5.76
CA ILE A 5 -17.27 31.46 -4.88
C ILE A 5 -15.88 31.05 -5.35
N ASN A 6 -14.85 31.62 -4.72
CA ASN A 6 -13.54 30.99 -4.69
C ASN A 6 -13.71 29.66 -3.96
N SER A 7 -13.49 28.56 -4.68
CA SER A 7 -13.31 27.23 -4.14
C SER A 7 -12.14 27.26 -3.16
N ALA A 8 -12.45 27.49 -1.89
CA ALA A 8 -11.53 27.22 -0.80
C ALA A 8 -11.23 25.71 -0.81
N GLN A 9 -10.19 25.32 -1.54
CA GLN A 9 -9.49 24.07 -1.27
C GLN A 9 -8.91 24.22 0.14
N SER A 10 -9.68 23.78 1.12
CA SER A 10 -9.21 23.57 2.48
C SER A 10 -8.22 22.41 2.43
N GLY A 11 -6.96 22.74 2.14
CA GLY A 11 -5.84 21.82 2.02
C GLY A 11 -5.48 21.18 3.35
N ALA A 12 -6.28 20.21 3.78
CA ALA A 12 -5.82 19.24 4.77
C ALA A 12 -4.73 18.40 4.10
N HIS A 13 -3.47 18.77 4.32
CA HIS A 13 -2.35 17.94 3.93
C HIS A 13 -2.40 16.67 4.77
N PHE A 14 -2.34 15.50 4.12
CA PHE A 14 -2.28 14.23 4.83
C PHE A 14 -1.09 14.26 5.80
N PRO A 15 -1.24 13.84 7.07
CA PRO A 15 -0.24 14.07 8.10
C PRO A 15 1.07 13.30 7.89
N VAL A 16 1.12 12.40 6.91
CA VAL A 16 2.32 11.63 6.57
C VAL A 16 2.68 11.74 5.10
N GLN A 17 3.94 11.47 4.78
CA GLN A 17 4.39 11.36 3.39
C GLN A 17 3.60 10.26 2.70
N HIS A 18 2.96 10.61 1.59
CA HIS A 18 2.19 9.67 0.80
C HIS A 18 2.32 9.97 -0.69
N GLN A 19 2.13 8.93 -1.48
CA GLN A 19 2.07 8.99 -2.92
C GLN A 19 0.88 8.17 -3.40
N SER A 20 0.11 8.73 -4.31
CA SER A 20 -0.99 8.04 -4.98
C SER A 20 -0.76 8.05 -6.49
N LEU A 21 -1.00 6.92 -7.15
CA LEU A 21 -0.93 6.82 -8.59
C LEU A 21 -1.99 5.84 -9.10
N SER A 22 -2.46 6.08 -10.31
CA SER A 22 -3.41 5.21 -11.00
C SER A 22 -2.78 4.73 -12.29
N LEU A 23 -2.75 3.43 -12.52
CA LEU A 23 -2.26 2.84 -13.77
C LEU A 23 -3.20 1.75 -14.29
N ASP A 24 -3.10 1.44 -15.58
CA ASP A 24 -3.77 0.28 -16.14
C ASP A 24 -2.85 -0.96 -16.02
N ILE A 25 -3.30 -1.98 -15.28
CA ILE A 25 -2.61 -3.26 -15.16
C ILE A 25 -3.49 -4.33 -15.80
N LYS A 26 -3.04 -4.87 -16.93
CA LYS A 26 -3.73 -5.94 -17.68
C LYS A 26 -5.18 -5.58 -18.06
N GLY A 27 -5.44 -4.32 -18.42
CA GLY A 27 -6.78 -3.82 -18.78
C GLY A 27 -7.63 -3.41 -17.58
N ASN A 28 -7.09 -3.42 -16.36
CA ASN A 28 -7.79 -3.04 -15.15
C ASN A 28 -7.16 -1.78 -14.55
N LYS A 29 -7.96 -0.72 -14.42
CA LYS A 29 -7.54 0.47 -13.66
C LYS A 29 -7.20 0.03 -12.24
N THR A 30 -5.96 0.29 -11.86
CA THR A 30 -5.39 -0.07 -10.57
C THR A 30 -4.92 1.19 -9.87
N ASP A 31 -5.51 1.47 -8.72
CA ASP A 31 -5.14 2.58 -7.87
C ASP A 31 -4.17 2.07 -6.79
N ILE A 32 -3.04 2.77 -6.66
CA ILE A 32 -1.98 2.47 -5.70
C ILE A 32 -1.78 3.67 -4.80
N VAL A 33 -1.77 3.43 -3.49
CA VAL A 33 -1.43 4.44 -2.48
C VAL A 33 -0.34 3.89 -1.57
N ILE A 34 0.74 4.65 -1.43
CA ILE A 34 1.86 4.33 -0.53
C ILE A 34 1.92 5.45 0.51
N SER A 35 1.91 5.09 1.79
CA SER A 35 2.06 6.04 2.91
C SER A 35 3.17 5.57 3.83
N LYS A 36 4.05 6.49 4.21
CA LYS A 36 5.20 6.22 5.09
C LYS A 36 4.89 6.72 6.49
N TYR A 37 4.79 5.79 7.44
CA TYR A 37 4.74 6.09 8.87
C TYR A 37 6.14 5.94 9.48
N GLU A 38 6.24 6.11 10.80
CA GLU A 38 7.50 6.03 11.53
C GLU A 38 8.11 4.62 11.50
N ASP A 39 7.28 3.59 11.70
CA ASP A 39 7.72 2.20 11.82
C ASP A 39 7.27 1.28 10.67
N THR A 40 6.33 1.75 9.84
CA THR A 40 5.62 0.93 8.86
C THR A 40 5.32 1.72 7.59
N PHE A 41 5.26 1.02 6.46
CA PHE A 41 4.69 1.54 5.22
C PHE A 41 3.33 0.91 4.99
N LEU A 42 2.34 1.72 4.65
CA LEU A 42 1.04 1.26 4.18
C LEU A 42 1.02 1.30 2.66
N VAL A 43 0.81 0.14 2.04
CA VAL A 43 0.64 0.02 0.59
C VAL A 43 -0.77 -0.50 0.33
N ILE A 44 -1.57 0.30 -0.38
CA ILE A 44 -2.92 -0.06 -0.82
C ILE A 44 -2.85 -0.26 -2.33
N VAL A 45 -3.34 -1.40 -2.81
CA VAL A 45 -3.49 -1.69 -4.23
C VAL A 45 -4.93 -2.17 -4.45
N THR A 46 -5.71 -1.42 -5.23
CA THR A 46 -7.12 -1.76 -5.49
C THR A 46 -7.47 -1.58 -6.96
N GLN A 47 -8.24 -2.52 -7.51
CA GLN A 47 -8.71 -2.48 -8.91
C GLN A 47 -10.21 -2.18 -9.03
N ILE A 48 -10.97 -2.42 -7.97
CA ILE A 48 -12.44 -2.32 -7.97
C ILE A 48 -12.96 -1.41 -6.85
N GLY A 49 -12.08 -0.63 -6.22
CA GLY A 49 -12.42 0.24 -5.09
C GLY A 49 -12.73 -0.49 -3.79
N CYS A 50 -12.44 -1.79 -3.70
CA CYS A 50 -12.55 -2.58 -2.47
C CYS A 50 -11.21 -2.60 -1.71
N MET A 51 -11.27 -2.76 -0.39
CA MET A 51 -10.09 -2.84 0.46
C MET A 51 -9.34 -4.19 0.33
N GLY A 52 -10.04 -5.26 -0.05
CA GLY A 52 -9.43 -6.58 -0.29
C GLY A 52 -8.94 -7.27 1.00
N THR A 53 -7.82 -7.98 0.90
CA THR A 53 -7.18 -8.68 2.02
C THR A 53 -6.09 -7.79 2.63
N ILE A 54 -6.08 -7.64 3.96
CA ILE A 54 -5.03 -6.93 4.68
C ILE A 54 -3.95 -7.92 5.08
N LEU A 55 -2.72 -7.60 4.71
CA LEU A 55 -1.53 -8.38 5.00
C LEU A 55 -0.58 -7.53 5.84
N ALA A 56 0.04 -8.14 6.85
CA ALA A 56 1.15 -7.56 7.58
C ALA A 56 2.43 -8.30 7.20
N ALA A 57 3.39 -7.56 6.61
CA ALA A 57 4.73 -8.04 6.35
C ALA A 57 5.70 -7.43 7.35
N LYS A 58 6.45 -8.27 8.07
CA LYS A 58 7.48 -7.83 9.02
C LYS A 58 8.81 -8.45 8.64
N LYS A 59 9.88 -7.65 8.69
CA LYS A 59 11.24 -8.17 8.54
C LYS A 59 11.52 -9.09 9.74
N ASP A 60 12.01 -10.28 9.45
CA ASP A 60 12.51 -11.19 10.48
C ASP A 60 13.85 -10.67 11.00
N GLU A 61 14.03 -10.69 12.31
CA GLU A 61 15.23 -10.15 12.99
C GLU A 61 16.40 -11.15 12.98
N SER A 62 16.39 -12.10 12.05
CA SER A 62 17.40 -13.15 11.97
C SER A 62 18.75 -12.62 11.47
N VAL A 63 19.84 -13.28 11.91
CA VAL A 63 21.25 -12.86 11.73
C VAL A 63 21.76 -13.11 10.29
N PHE A 64 20.88 -13.49 9.36
CA PHE A 64 21.28 -13.79 7.99
C PHE A 64 21.47 -12.52 7.16
N LEU A 65 22.40 -12.59 6.20
CA LEU A 65 22.71 -11.48 5.29
C LEU A 65 21.50 -11.06 4.43
N ASP A 66 20.60 -12.00 4.15
CA ASP A 66 19.42 -11.77 3.32
C ASP A 66 18.17 -11.46 4.17
N PRO A 67 17.52 -10.30 3.98
CA PRO A 67 16.34 -9.94 4.74
C PRO A 67 15.17 -10.87 4.41
N THR A 68 14.75 -11.67 5.39
CA THR A 68 13.54 -12.50 5.28
C THR A 68 12.33 -11.74 5.80
N TYR A 69 11.16 -11.90 5.17
CA TYR A 69 9.91 -11.27 5.61
C TYR A 69 8.87 -12.32 6.00
N ASN A 70 8.33 -12.18 7.21
CA ASN A 70 7.14 -12.91 7.63
C ASN A 70 5.90 -12.15 7.16
N VAL A 71 5.01 -12.82 6.42
CA VAL A 71 3.73 -12.25 5.96
C VAL A 71 2.58 -12.99 6.63
N SER A 72 1.69 -12.23 7.27
CA SER A 72 0.51 -12.74 7.94
C SER A 72 -0.76 -12.05 7.43
N VAL A 73 -1.86 -12.80 7.33
CA VAL A 73 -3.16 -12.25 6.95
C VAL A 73 -3.86 -11.69 8.18
N LEU A 74 -4.06 -10.37 8.22
CA LEU A 74 -4.79 -9.71 9.29
C LEU A 74 -6.31 -9.80 9.07
N PHE A 75 -6.75 -9.58 7.83
CA PHE A 75 -8.17 -9.59 7.47
C PHE A 75 -8.37 -10.04 6.02
N GLY A 76 -9.46 -10.73 5.71
CA GLY A 76 -9.76 -11.25 4.38
C GLY A 76 -9.47 -12.75 4.23
N LYS A 77 -9.23 -13.19 2.99
CA LYS A 77 -9.10 -14.61 2.66
C LYS A 77 -7.74 -15.15 3.10
N ARG A 78 -7.72 -16.25 3.86
CA ARG A 78 -6.50 -16.87 4.41
C ARG A 78 -5.97 -18.05 3.59
N ASP A 79 -6.80 -18.60 2.72
CA ASP A 79 -6.56 -19.89 2.07
C ASP A 79 -5.90 -19.71 0.69
N GLU A 80 -5.25 -18.57 0.45
CA GLU A 80 -4.61 -18.21 -0.81
C GLU A 80 -3.08 -18.06 -0.65
N PRO A 81 -2.29 -19.13 -0.81
CA PRO A 81 -0.84 -19.07 -0.62
C PRO A 81 -0.14 -18.15 -1.62
N LEU A 82 -0.72 -17.99 -2.82
CA LEU A 82 -0.18 -17.09 -3.84
C LEU A 82 -0.20 -15.63 -3.37
N LEU A 83 -1.23 -15.23 -2.62
CA LEU A 83 -1.35 -13.87 -2.08
C LEU A 83 -0.20 -13.55 -1.12
N LEU A 84 0.15 -14.50 -0.24
CA LEU A 84 1.30 -14.36 0.67
C LEU A 84 2.61 -14.27 -0.09
N ALA A 85 2.79 -15.10 -1.14
CA ALA A 85 3.99 -15.07 -1.97
C ALA A 85 4.14 -13.73 -2.72
N CYS A 86 3.07 -13.21 -3.30
CA CYS A 86 3.08 -11.91 -3.98
C CYS A 86 3.39 -10.77 -3.02
N ALA A 87 2.78 -10.76 -1.82
CA ALA A 87 3.05 -9.73 -0.82
C ALA A 87 4.51 -9.74 -0.35
N ARG A 88 5.10 -10.94 -0.21
CA ARG A 88 6.54 -11.09 0.11
C ARG A 88 7.42 -10.53 -1.00
N GLN A 89 7.15 -10.86 -2.26
CA GLN A 89 7.90 -10.31 -3.39
C GLN A 89 7.77 -8.79 -3.48
N LEU A 90 6.58 -8.24 -3.22
CA LEU A 90 6.34 -6.80 -3.24
C LEU A 90 7.22 -6.07 -2.21
N ILE A 91 7.24 -6.53 -0.95
CA ILE A 91 8.02 -5.89 0.11
C ILE A 91 9.54 -6.04 -0.11
N GLU A 92 9.99 -7.17 -0.67
CA GLU A 92 11.39 -7.37 -1.06
C GLU A 92 11.82 -6.28 -2.07
N HIS A 93 11.01 -6.01 -3.10
CA HIS A 93 11.33 -5.00 -4.12
C HIS A 93 11.24 -3.56 -3.62
N ILE A 94 10.33 -3.25 -2.69
CA ILE A 94 10.20 -1.90 -2.12
C ILE A 94 11.46 -1.51 -1.31
N ARG A 95 12.21 -2.48 -0.78
CA ARG A 95 13.42 -2.24 0.03
C ARG A 95 14.69 -2.05 -0.78
N GLU A 96 14.73 -2.49 -2.04
CA GLU A 96 15.93 -2.37 -2.88
C GLU A 96 16.11 -0.98 -3.50
N HIS A 97 15.24 -0.01 -3.19
CA HIS A 97 15.32 1.39 -3.62
C HIS A 97 15.18 2.34 -2.42
#